data_AF-A0A975M0D4-F1
#
_entry.id   AF-A0A975M0D4-F1
#
_cell.length_a   1.000
_cell.length_b   1.000
_cell.length_c   1.000
_cell.angle_alpha   90.00
_cell.angle_beta   90.00
_cell.angle_gamma   90.00
#
_symmetry.space_group_name_H-M   'P 1'
#
loop_
_entity.id
_entity.type
_entity.pdbx_description
1 polymer ?
#
loop_
_entity_poly.entity_id
_entity_poly.type
_entity_poly.pdbx_seq_one_letter_code
_entity_poly.pdbx_strand_id
1 'polypeptide(L)' 'MNILVVNDDGYKAPGLAILVRALQPFGNIYVSAPKTHQSGKSHAITFLNKIETFFT' A
#
# COMPACT_ATOMS: atom_id res chain seq x y z
N MET A 1 1.14 -9.37 -16.49
CA MET A 1 0.53 -9.59 -15.17
C MET A 1 0.38 -8.24 -14.48
N ASN A 2 -0.72 -8.00 -13.76
CA ASN A 2 -0.92 -6.79 -12.96
C ASN A 2 -0.80 -7.16 -11.48
N ILE A 3 0.01 -6.42 -10.72
CA ILE A 3 0.31 -6.71 -9.32
C ILE A 3 -0.03 -5.48 -8.47
N LEU A 4 -0.89 -5.67 -7.46
CA LEU A 4 -1.17 -4.66 -6.45
C LEU A 4 -0.34 -4.94 -5.20
N VAL A 5 0.49 -3.98 -4.81
CA VAL A 5 1.31 -4.05 -3.60
C VAL A 5 0.71 -3.14 -2.54
N VAL A 6 0.52 -3.68 -1.34
CA VAL A 6 -0.06 -3.00 -0.18
C VAL A 6 0.78 -3.26 1.07
N ASN A 7 0.68 -2.39 2.06
CA ASN A 7 1.20 -2.60 3.41
C ASN A 7 0.38 -1.82 4.44
N ASP A 8 0.61 -2.08 5.72
CA ASP A 8 0.06 -1.32 6.86
C ASP A 8 1.05 -0.28 7.41
N ASP A 9 2.35 -0.42 7.14
CA ASP A 9 3.38 0.52 7.61
C ASP A 9 3.29 1.94 6.99
N GLY A 10 2.62 2.05 5.83
CA GLY A 10 2.41 3.29 5.09
C GLY A 10 3.27 3.44 3.84
N TYR A 11 2.89 4.40 2.99
CA TYR A 11 3.46 4.57 1.64
C TYR A 11 4.96 4.92 1.61
N LYS A 12 5.49 5.49 2.70
CA LYS A 12 6.92 5.80 2.84
C LYS A 12 7.75 4.68 3.46
N ALA A 13 7.15 3.52 3.74
CA ALA A 13 7.87 2.42 4.36
C ALA A 13 9.00 1.93 3.43
N PRO A 14 10.24 1.77 3.93
CA PRO A 14 11.36 1.34 3.10
C PRO A 14 11.13 -0.06 2.51
N GLY A 15 10.48 -0.96 3.26
CA GLY A 15 10.13 -2.31 2.78
C GLY A 15 9.21 -2.31 1.56
N LEU A 16 8.28 -1.35 1.48
CA LEU A 16 7.38 -1.21 0.34
C LEU A 16 8.16 -0.87 -0.93
N ALA A 17 9.09 0.08 -0.85
CA ALA A 17 9.94 0.46 -1.98
C ALA A 17 10.85 -0.69 -2.44
N ILE A 18 11.38 -1.48 -1.50
CA ILE A 18 12.20 -2.66 -1.80
C ILE A 18 11.38 -3.71 -2.54
N LEU A 19 10.17 -4.02 -2.05
CA LEU A 19 9.29 -5.00 -2.67
C LEU A 19 8.84 -4.57 -4.07
N VAL A 20 8.45 -3.31 -4.23
CA VAL A 20 8.05 -2.75 -5.53
C VAL A 20 9.18 -2.88 -6.55
N ARG A 21 10.43 -2.61 -6.16
CA ARG A 21 11.61 -2.76 -7.03
C ARG A 21 11.85 -4.22 -7.41
N ALA A 22 11.74 -5.14 -6.44
CA ALA A 22 11.92 -6.56 -6.69
C ALA A 22 10.86 -7.13 -7.65
N LEU A 23 9.64 -6.58 -7.61
CA LEU A 23 8.52 -7.07 -8.42
C LEU A 23 8.47 -6.48 -9.85
N GLN A 24 9.21 -5.40 -10.16
CA GLN A 24 9.20 -4.76 -11.49
C GLN A 24 9.35 -5.72 -12.68
N PRO A 25 10.25 -6.74 -12.64
CA PRO A 25 10.43 -7.64 -13.78
C PRO A 25 9.23 -8.56 -14.06
N PHE A 26 8.29 -8.68 -13.11
CA PHE A 26 7.21 -9.69 -13.16
C PHE A 26 5.88 -9.12 -13.65
N GLY A 27 5.75 -7.80 -13.82
CA GLY A 27 4.53 -7.19 -14.37
C GLY A 27 4.33 -5.71 -14.05
N ASN A 28 3.14 -5.21 -14.36
CA ASN A 28 2.74 -3.85 -14.06
C ASN A 28 2.44 -3.72 -12.57
N ILE A 29 3.16 -2.85 -11.87
CA ILE A 29 3.03 -2.68 -10.43
C ILE A 29 2.15 -1.48 -10.11
N TYR A 30 1.17 -1.70 -9.25
CA TYR A 30 0.30 -0.69 -8.66
C TYR A 30 0.51 -0.70 -7.15
N VAL A 31 0.51 0.47 -6.51
CA VAL A 31 0.74 0.60 -5.06
C VAL A 31 -0.47 1.27 -4.42
N SER A 32 -0.97 0.69 -3.33
CA SER A 32 -1.98 1.32 -2.47
C SER A 32 -1.58 1.10 -1.01
N ALA A 33 -1.24 2.18 -0.32
CA ALA A 33 -0.71 2.14 1.03
C ALA A 33 -1.23 3.35 1.83
N PRO A 34 -1.38 3.23 3.16
CA PRO A 34 -1.91 4.31 3.97
C PRO A 34 -0.93 5.48 4.06
N LYS A 35 -1.45 6.69 4.30
CA LYS A 35 -0.64 7.92 4.47
C LYS A 35 0.34 7.81 5.65
N THR A 36 -0.09 7.12 6.70
CA THR A 36 0.64 6.91 7.95
C THR A 36 0.55 5.44 8.35
N HIS A 37 1.41 5.03 9.28
CA HIS A 37 1.40 3.70 9.87
C HIS A 37 0.01 3.33 10.45
N GLN A 38 -0.47 2.12 10.15
CA GLN A 38 -1.76 1.57 10.57
C GLN A 38 -1.64 0.18 11.22
N SER A 39 -0.45 -0.23 11.68
CA SER A 39 -0.31 -1.52 12.35
C SER A 39 -1.15 -1.60 13.62
N GLY A 40 -1.59 -2.82 13.96
CA GLY A 40 -2.47 -3.07 15.10
C GLY A 40 -3.96 -2.83 14.83
N LYS A 41 -4.35 -2.40 13.63
CA LYS A 41 -5.76 -2.26 13.21
C LYS A 41 -6.42 -3.59 12.78
N SER A 42 -5.66 -4.69 12.74
CA SER A 42 -6.10 -5.97 12.17
C SER A 42 -6.64 -5.77 10.75
N HIS A 43 -7.76 -6.40 10.40
CA HIS A 43 -8.42 -6.30 9.10
C HIS A 43 -9.65 -5.37 9.16
N ALA A 44 -9.62 -4.34 10.01
CA ALA A 44 -10.73 -3.41 10.14
C ALA A 44 -10.97 -2.64 8.82
N ILE A 45 -12.23 -2.54 8.41
CA ILE A 45 -12.65 -1.83 7.21
C ILE A 45 -13.41 -0.57 7.62
N THR A 46 -13.08 0.55 6.97
CA THR A 46 -13.85 1.79 7.16
C THR A 46 -15.18 1.68 6.42
N PHE A 47 -16.30 1.70 7.15
CA PHE A 47 -17.64 1.57 6.57
C PHE A 47 -18.43 2.89 6.56
N LEU A 48 -18.30 3.70 7.60
CA LEU A 48 -19.13 4.91 7.79
C LEU A 48 -18.48 6.18 7.24
N ASN A 49 -17.16 6.22 7.23
CA ASN A 49 -16.42 7.43 6.87
C ASN A 49 -15.93 7.33 5.42
N LYS A 50 -15.85 8.48 4.76
CA LYS A 50 -15.23 8.58 3.45
C LYS A 50 -13.73 8.26 3.54
N ILE A 51 -13.23 7.50 2.56
CA ILE A 51 -11.79 7.29 2.39
C ILE A 51 -11.28 8.33 1.39
N GLU A 52 -10.23 9.05 1.79
CA GLU A 52 -9.53 10.00 0.92
C GLU A 52 -8.28 9.34 0.33
N THR A 53 -8.01 9.61 -0.94
CA THR A 53 -6.83 9.13 -1.65
C THR A 53 -5.98 10.31 -2.10
N PHE A 54 -4.68 10.06 -2.22
CA PHE A 54 -3.72 11.01 -2.77
C PHE A 54 -2.73 10.25 -3.65
N PHE A 55 -2.08 10.98 -4.54
CA PHE A 55 -1.07 10.45 -5.45
C PHE A 55 0.27 11.12 -5.17
N THR A 56 1.35 10.40 -5.39
CA THR A 56 2.74 10.84 -5.17
C THR A 56 3.55 10.63 -6.42
#